data_AF-A0A1G4J243-F1
#
_entry.id   AF-A0A1G4J243-F1
#
_cell.length_a   1.000
_cell.length_b   1.000
_cell.length_c   1.000
_cell.angle_alpha   90.00
_cell.angle_beta   90.00
_cell.angle_gamma   90.00
#
_symmetry.space_group_name_H-M   'P 1'
#
loop_
_entity.id
_entity.type
_entity.pdbx_description
1 polymer ?
#
loop_
_entity_poly.entity_id
_entity_poly.type
_entity_poly.pdbx_seq_one_letter_code
_entity_poly.pdbx_strand_id
1 'polypeptide(L)'
;MSLVTPLYFSAIQANFYRGSQPREINIPFLVTLGLKYIVSLTPEPLTEDPSMGAFCREKGIENVFIECNNEKGPKDKSKTKVKRKKKPVPIDYDVVVQCIQFLIDKKHYPCYIHCTNGELVTSLVVACLRKLSYWSTVSIFNEFLTYNSSINIHERGFIENFNIQIDIRDLDMKDKVSWMIVRANEVSESKQKEAASLNKKPNTAMKNIGGFPGMLPRLNFHGVKS
;
A
#
# COMPACT_ATOMS: atom_id res chain seq x y z
N MET A 1 -18.81 -27.86 6.83
CA MET A 1 -17.51 -27.68 6.16
C MET A 1 -16.60 -26.89 7.08
N SER A 2 -15.33 -27.28 7.23
CA SER A 2 -14.35 -26.50 7.99
C SER A 2 -13.93 -25.27 7.17
N LEU A 3 -13.88 -24.09 7.80
CA LEU A 3 -13.40 -22.88 7.17
C LEU A 3 -11.89 -22.76 7.43
N VAL A 4 -11.09 -22.76 6.36
CA VAL A 4 -9.63 -22.68 6.44
C VAL A 4 -9.17 -21.36 5.87
N THR A 5 -8.60 -20.51 6.71
CA THR A 5 -8.06 -19.22 6.25
C THR A 5 -6.77 -19.41 5.47
N PRO A 6 -6.41 -18.51 4.55
CA PRO A 6 -5.04 -18.42 4.03
C PRO A 6 -4.03 -18.28 5.18
N LEU A 7 -2.76 -18.62 4.92
CA LEU A 7 -1.70 -18.42 5.91
C LEU A 7 -1.53 -16.92 6.19
N TYR A 8 -1.18 -16.58 7.43
CA TYR A 8 -1.02 -15.18 7.86
C TYR A 8 -2.26 -14.31 7.64
N PHE A 9 -3.44 -14.93 7.59
CA PHE A 9 -4.69 -14.18 7.46
C PHE A 9 -4.89 -13.24 8.65
N SER A 10 -5.24 -11.99 8.36
CA SER A 10 -5.61 -11.01 9.38
C SER A 10 -6.37 -9.83 8.77
N ALA A 11 -7.17 -9.14 9.58
CA ALA A 11 -7.76 -7.87 9.22
C ALA A 11 -6.76 -6.73 9.49
N ILE A 12 -6.42 -5.96 8.45
CA ILE A 12 -5.60 -4.76 8.58
C ILE A 12 -6.46 -3.59 9.07
N GLN A 13 -7.65 -3.44 8.47
CA GLN A 13 -8.69 -2.47 8.80
C GLN A 13 -10.06 -3.12 8.56
N ALA A 14 -11.14 -2.43 8.92
CA ALA A 14 -12.49 -2.89 8.59
C ALA A 14 -12.62 -3.12 7.08
N ASN A 15 -13.10 -4.30 6.69
CA ASN A 15 -13.23 -4.75 5.30
C ASN A 15 -11.91 -4.83 4.51
N PHE A 16 -10.75 -4.68 5.16
CA PHE A 16 -9.43 -4.79 4.54
C PHE A 16 -8.64 -5.93 5.16
N TYR A 17 -8.35 -6.96 4.37
CA TYR A 17 -7.74 -8.19 4.84
C TYR A 17 -6.41 -8.44 4.16
N ARG A 18 -5.54 -9.22 4.82
CA ARG A 18 -4.29 -9.74 4.26
C ARG A 18 -4.17 -11.24 4.42
N GLY A 19 -3.23 -11.83 3.69
CA GLY A 19 -2.71 -13.18 3.94
C GLY A 19 -1.81 -13.67 2.82
N SER A 20 -1.59 -14.99 2.75
CA SER A 20 -0.86 -15.65 1.67
C SER A 20 -1.68 -15.76 0.39
N GLN A 21 -1.06 -16.22 -0.69
CA GLN A 21 -1.78 -16.57 -1.90
C GLN A 21 -2.88 -17.60 -1.58
N PRO A 22 -4.15 -17.29 -1.89
CA PRO A 22 -5.26 -18.21 -1.71
C PRO A 22 -5.08 -19.51 -2.49
N ARG A 23 -5.64 -20.59 -1.93
CA ARG A 23 -5.76 -21.90 -2.59
C ARG A 23 -7.20 -22.38 -2.51
N GLU A 24 -7.53 -23.43 -3.23
CA GLU A 24 -8.87 -24.01 -3.28
C GLU A 24 -9.47 -24.30 -1.90
N ILE A 25 -8.68 -24.83 -0.97
CA ILE A 25 -9.09 -25.09 0.42
C ILE A 25 -9.56 -23.82 1.17
N ASN A 26 -9.12 -22.64 0.74
CA ASN A 26 -9.47 -21.36 1.34
C ASN A 26 -10.76 -20.75 0.79
N ILE A 27 -11.27 -21.22 -0.35
CA ILE A 27 -12.45 -20.66 -1.02
C ILE A 27 -13.64 -20.55 -0.06
N PRO A 28 -14.03 -21.61 0.69
CA PRO A 28 -15.19 -21.52 1.58
C PRO A 28 -15.08 -20.41 2.61
N PHE A 29 -13.85 -20.13 3.09
CA PHE A 29 -13.59 -19.03 4.00
C PHE A 29 -13.62 -17.68 3.28
N LEU A 30 -13.00 -17.56 2.10
CA LEU A 30 -12.98 -16.29 1.35
C LEU A 30 -14.37 -15.84 0.92
N VAL A 31 -15.29 -16.78 0.66
CA VAL A 31 -16.71 -16.47 0.40
C VAL A 31 -17.34 -15.71 1.56
N THR A 32 -16.98 -16.00 2.81
CA THR A 32 -17.59 -15.35 3.98
C THR A 32 -17.17 -13.88 4.13
N LEU A 33 -16.05 -13.48 3.50
CA LEU A 33 -15.56 -12.11 3.55
C LEU A 33 -16.29 -11.16 2.60
N GLY A 34 -17.08 -11.69 1.65
CA GLY A 34 -17.83 -10.87 0.68
C GLY A 34 -16.90 -9.95 -0.13
N LEU A 35 -15.73 -10.46 -0.53
CA LEU A 35 -14.72 -9.67 -1.23
C LEU A 35 -15.26 -9.12 -2.54
N LYS A 36 -14.91 -7.86 -2.83
CA LYS A 36 -15.08 -7.25 -4.16
C LYS A 36 -13.77 -7.30 -4.94
N TYR A 37 -12.64 -7.19 -4.24
CA TYR A 37 -11.31 -7.16 -4.86
C TYR A 37 -10.32 -8.10 -4.18
N ILE A 38 -9.45 -8.69 -4.99
CA ILE A 38 -8.23 -9.36 -4.54
C ILE A 38 -7.03 -8.66 -5.18
N VAL A 39 -6.13 -8.12 -4.35
CA VAL A 39 -4.90 -7.46 -4.79
C VAL A 39 -3.74 -8.46 -4.70
N SER A 40 -3.19 -8.84 -5.85
CA SER A 40 -2.16 -9.86 -5.99
C SER A 40 -0.79 -9.23 -6.28
N LEU A 41 0.11 -9.32 -5.30
CA LEU A 41 1.50 -8.87 -5.35
C LEU A 41 2.44 -10.03 -5.65
N THR A 42 2.26 -10.65 -6.81
CA THR A 42 2.93 -11.89 -7.23
C THR A 42 3.57 -11.73 -8.62
N PRO A 43 4.44 -12.67 -9.05
CA PRO A 43 4.99 -12.65 -10.41
C PRO A 43 3.98 -13.08 -11.47
N GLU A 44 3.03 -13.91 -11.09
CA GLU A 44 2.00 -14.49 -11.95
C GLU A 44 0.62 -14.11 -11.37
N PRO A 45 -0.38 -13.79 -12.21
CA PRO A 45 -1.70 -13.41 -11.74
C PRO A 45 -2.45 -14.58 -11.12
N LEU A 46 -3.27 -14.31 -10.09
CA LEU A 46 -4.03 -15.34 -9.37
C LEU A 46 -5.00 -16.10 -10.30
N THR A 47 -5.48 -15.45 -11.35
CA THR A 47 -6.44 -16.01 -12.30
C THR A 47 -5.86 -17.11 -13.21
N GLU A 48 -4.55 -17.32 -13.22
CA GLU A 48 -3.93 -18.45 -13.92
C GLU A 48 -4.22 -19.79 -13.23
N ASP A 49 -4.48 -19.78 -11.92
CA ASP A 49 -5.01 -20.94 -11.21
C ASP A 49 -6.48 -21.13 -11.62
N PRO A 50 -6.86 -22.26 -12.25
CA PRO A 50 -8.22 -22.47 -12.76
C PRO A 50 -9.29 -22.41 -11.66
N SER A 51 -8.98 -22.91 -10.46
CA SER A 51 -9.90 -22.92 -9.32
C SER A 51 -10.12 -21.50 -8.79
N MET A 52 -9.04 -20.70 -8.67
CA MET A 52 -9.15 -19.30 -8.25
C MET A 52 -9.80 -18.41 -9.31
N GLY A 53 -9.47 -18.61 -10.59
CA GLY A 53 -10.07 -17.88 -11.70
C GLY A 53 -11.58 -18.14 -11.81
N ALA A 54 -12.01 -19.40 -11.62
CA ALA A 54 -13.43 -19.75 -11.54
C ALA A 54 -14.12 -19.10 -10.34
N PHE A 55 -13.49 -19.16 -9.16
CA PHE A 55 -14.01 -18.53 -7.95
C PHE A 55 -14.20 -17.01 -8.12
N CYS A 56 -13.21 -16.30 -8.65
CA CYS A 56 -13.31 -14.87 -8.88
C CYS A 56 -14.44 -14.53 -9.85
N ARG A 57 -14.58 -15.29 -10.95
CA ARG A 57 -15.65 -15.10 -11.93
C ARG A 57 -17.04 -15.37 -11.34
N GLU A 58 -17.20 -16.44 -10.56
CA GLU A 58 -18.50 -16.81 -9.97
C GLU A 58 -18.96 -15.79 -8.93
N LYS A 59 -18.03 -15.25 -8.12
CA LYS A 59 -18.35 -14.26 -7.08
C LYS A 59 -18.27 -12.81 -7.55
N GLY A 60 -17.92 -12.56 -8.81
CA GLY A 60 -17.74 -11.20 -9.34
C GLY A 60 -16.60 -10.44 -8.65
N ILE A 61 -15.55 -11.15 -8.23
CA ILE A 61 -14.36 -10.57 -7.61
C ILE A 61 -13.41 -10.13 -8.70
N GLU A 62 -12.98 -8.87 -8.63
CA GLU A 62 -11.99 -8.32 -9.55
C GLU A 62 -10.58 -8.54 -9.00
N ASN A 63 -9.69 -9.13 -9.81
CA ASN A 63 -8.30 -9.34 -9.45
C ASN A 63 -7.44 -8.16 -9.92
N VAL A 64 -6.83 -7.46 -8.97
CA VAL A 64 -5.87 -6.39 -9.24
C VAL A 64 -4.48 -6.99 -9.13
N PHE A 65 -3.92 -7.34 -10.28
CA PHE A 65 -2.57 -7.86 -10.39
C PHE A 65 -1.56 -6.72 -10.51
N ILE A 66 -0.63 -6.66 -9.56
CA ILE A 66 0.50 -5.73 -9.61
C ILE A 66 1.76 -6.58 -9.55
N GLU A 67 2.50 -6.59 -10.65
CA GLU A 67 3.69 -7.42 -10.78
C GLU A 67 4.76 -6.98 -9.76
N CYS A 68 5.00 -7.84 -8.78
CA CYS A 68 6.11 -7.69 -7.86
C CYS A 68 7.27 -8.53 -8.37
N ASN A 69 8.34 -7.85 -8.79
CA ASN A 69 9.53 -8.47 -9.34
C ASN A 69 10.23 -9.35 -8.29
N ASN A 70 9.89 -10.64 -8.23
CA ASN A 70 10.63 -11.59 -7.42
C ASN A 70 11.76 -12.20 -8.24
N GLU A 71 13.01 -11.90 -7.87
CA GLU A 71 14.20 -12.76 -7.92
C GLU A 71 14.24 -13.90 -8.97
N LYS A 72 13.83 -13.68 -10.22
CA LYS A 72 14.17 -14.50 -11.40
C LYS A 72 15.23 -13.81 -12.26
N GLY A 73 16.08 -12.96 -11.67
CA GLY A 73 17.45 -12.87 -12.17
C GLY A 73 18.04 -14.29 -12.12
N PRO A 74 18.76 -14.75 -13.16
CA PRO A 74 19.14 -16.14 -13.29
C PRO A 74 19.75 -16.65 -11.99
N LYS A 75 19.18 -17.73 -11.44
CA LYS A 75 19.77 -18.47 -10.32
C LYS A 75 21.08 -19.07 -10.82
N ASP A 76 22.11 -18.25 -10.81
CA ASP A 76 23.46 -18.70 -11.00
C ASP A 76 23.77 -19.62 -9.81
N LYS A 77 23.76 -20.93 -10.09
CA LYS A 77 24.01 -21.98 -9.10
C LYS A 77 25.43 -21.86 -8.49
N SER A 78 26.25 -20.91 -8.96
CA SER A 78 27.54 -20.56 -8.38
C SER A 78 27.48 -19.57 -7.20
N LYS A 79 26.36 -18.87 -6.96
CA LYS A 79 26.28 -17.86 -5.89
C LYS A 79 25.90 -18.47 -4.55
N THR A 80 26.83 -18.38 -3.59
CA THR A 80 26.70 -18.76 -2.17
C THR A 80 25.39 -18.25 -1.59
N LYS A 81 24.68 -19.07 -0.79
CA LYS A 81 23.44 -18.67 -0.06
C LYS A 81 23.66 -17.33 0.65
N VAL A 82 23.15 -16.24 0.08
CA VAL A 82 23.24 -14.91 0.68
C VAL A 82 22.37 -14.91 1.94
N LYS A 83 22.96 -14.63 3.10
CA LYS A 83 22.22 -14.49 4.36
C LYS A 83 21.13 -13.43 4.19
N ARG A 84 19.90 -13.70 4.65
CA ARG A 84 18.73 -12.80 4.58
C ARG A 84 19.06 -11.34 4.96
N LYS A 85 19.96 -11.14 5.93
CA LYS A 85 20.42 -9.81 6.38
C LYS A 85 21.05 -8.92 5.29
N LYS A 86 21.50 -9.49 4.16
CA LYS A 86 22.15 -8.78 3.05
C LYS A 86 21.30 -8.74 1.78
N LYS A 87 20.07 -9.25 1.82
CA LYS A 87 19.20 -9.21 0.64
C LYS A 87 18.60 -7.81 0.47
N PRO A 88 18.54 -7.29 -0.77
CA PRO A 88 17.81 -6.06 -1.05
C PRO A 88 16.31 -6.25 -0.79
N VAL A 89 15.59 -5.13 -0.77
CA VAL A 89 14.13 -5.13 -0.63
C VAL A 89 13.50 -5.73 -1.90
N PRO A 90 12.53 -6.65 -1.80
CA PRO A 90 11.98 -7.38 -2.95
C PRO A 90 10.82 -6.65 -3.64
N ILE A 91 10.67 -5.34 -3.44
CA ILE A 91 9.59 -4.54 -3.99
C ILE A 91 10.09 -3.13 -4.29
N ASP A 92 9.68 -2.58 -5.43
CA ASP A 92 10.02 -1.23 -5.86
C ASP A 92 9.05 -0.20 -5.27
N TYR A 93 9.50 1.06 -5.18
CA TYR A 93 8.69 2.17 -4.66
C TYR A 93 7.39 2.35 -5.45
N ASP A 94 7.47 2.31 -6.78
CA ASP A 94 6.33 2.56 -7.67
C ASP A 94 5.23 1.51 -7.52
N VAL A 95 5.60 0.25 -7.26
CA VAL A 95 4.65 -0.84 -6.98
C VAL A 95 3.87 -0.55 -5.71
N VAL A 96 4.56 -0.10 -4.65
CA VAL A 96 3.89 0.28 -3.39
C VAL A 96 2.97 1.47 -3.61
N VAL A 97 3.39 2.47 -4.39
CA VAL A 97 2.56 3.63 -4.75
C VAL A 97 1.30 3.21 -5.50
N GLN A 98 1.40 2.34 -6.50
CA GLN A 98 0.25 1.81 -7.24
C GLN A 98 -0.73 1.08 -6.31
N CYS A 99 -0.21 0.28 -5.37
CA CYS A 99 -1.05 -0.37 -4.36
C CYS A 99 -1.81 0.65 -3.51
N ILE A 100 -1.12 1.72 -3.06
CA ILE A 100 -1.72 2.77 -2.23
C ILE A 100 -2.78 3.54 -3.00
N GLN A 101 -2.52 3.88 -4.27
CA GLN A 101 -3.48 4.55 -5.15
C GLN A 101 -4.76 3.72 -5.35
N PHE A 102 -4.64 2.40 -5.39
CA PHE A 102 -5.80 1.52 -5.43
C PHE A 102 -6.53 1.49 -4.07
N LEU A 103 -5.80 1.28 -2.97
CA LEU A 103 -6.39 1.07 -1.64
C LEU A 103 -6.97 2.33 -0.98
N ILE A 104 -6.71 3.52 -1.51
CA ILE A 104 -7.26 4.75 -0.92
C ILE A 104 -8.76 4.96 -1.21
N ASP A 105 -9.31 4.31 -2.24
CA ASP A 105 -10.75 4.42 -2.56
C ASP A 105 -11.58 3.45 -1.71
N LYS A 106 -12.55 3.99 -0.97
CA LYS A 106 -13.49 3.21 -0.15
C LYS A 106 -14.36 2.25 -0.98
N LYS A 107 -14.56 2.52 -2.28
CA LYS A 107 -15.32 1.66 -3.21
C LYS A 107 -14.59 0.37 -3.55
N HIS A 108 -13.30 0.29 -3.25
CA HIS A 108 -12.48 -0.90 -3.46
C HIS A 108 -12.54 -1.89 -2.28
N TYR A 109 -13.47 -1.71 -1.34
CA TYR A 109 -13.65 -2.59 -0.18
C TYR A 109 -15.01 -3.33 -0.23
N PRO A 110 -15.12 -4.56 0.30
CA PRO A 110 -14.07 -5.33 0.98
C PRO A 110 -12.98 -5.88 0.05
N CYS A 111 -11.73 -5.87 0.51
CA CYS A 111 -10.60 -6.35 -0.28
C CYS A 111 -9.62 -7.21 0.51
N TYR A 112 -8.93 -8.07 -0.22
CA TYR A 112 -7.90 -8.96 0.29
C TYR A 112 -6.58 -8.75 -0.46
N ILE A 113 -5.52 -8.37 0.25
CA ILE A 113 -4.18 -8.22 -0.32
C ILE A 113 -3.29 -9.42 0.02
N HIS A 114 -2.54 -9.90 -0.95
CA HIS A 114 -1.56 -10.96 -0.71
C HIS A 114 -0.34 -10.85 -1.61
N CYS A 115 0.74 -11.51 -1.18
CA CYS A 115 1.83 -11.95 -2.05
C CYS A 115 1.86 -13.47 -2.07
N THR A 116 2.93 -14.10 -2.57
CA THR A 116 3.03 -15.57 -2.63
C THR A 116 2.88 -16.20 -1.24
N ASN A 117 3.65 -15.71 -0.26
CA ASN A 117 3.64 -16.27 1.10
C ASN A 117 2.82 -15.45 2.10
N GLY A 118 2.44 -14.22 1.77
CA GLY A 118 1.73 -13.32 2.69
C GLY A 118 2.60 -12.68 3.78
N GLU A 119 3.91 -12.85 3.71
CA GLU A 119 4.89 -12.32 4.67
C GLU A 119 5.46 -10.98 4.18
N LEU A 120 6.68 -10.99 3.62
CA LEU A 120 7.52 -9.81 3.41
C LEU A 120 6.91 -8.72 2.54
N VAL A 121 6.58 -9.01 1.28
CA VAL A 121 6.06 -8.01 0.32
C VAL A 121 4.75 -7.38 0.82
N THR A 122 3.81 -8.20 1.28
CA THR A 122 2.54 -7.72 1.85
C THR A 122 2.79 -6.86 3.08
N SER A 123 3.68 -7.29 3.99
CA SER A 123 4.03 -6.52 5.19
C SER A 123 4.72 -5.19 4.88
N LEU A 124 5.54 -5.11 3.82
CA LEU A 124 6.17 -3.85 3.39
C LEU A 124 5.12 -2.84 2.91
N VAL A 125 4.16 -3.28 2.07
CA VAL A 125 3.06 -2.43 1.62
C VAL A 125 2.21 -1.97 2.81
N VAL A 126 1.84 -2.88 3.71
CA VAL A 126 1.09 -2.54 4.92
C VAL A 126 1.86 -1.56 5.81
N ALA A 127 3.17 -1.74 6.00
CA ALA A 127 3.99 -0.81 6.76
C ALA A 127 3.99 0.61 6.16
N CYS A 128 4.07 0.73 4.83
CA CYS A 128 3.94 2.01 4.14
C CYS A 128 2.53 2.63 4.30
N LEU A 129 1.47 1.82 4.24
CA LEU A 129 0.09 2.28 4.52
C LEU A 129 -0.07 2.78 5.97
N ARG A 130 0.54 2.10 6.95
CA ARG A 130 0.55 2.56 8.36
C ARG A 130 1.30 3.86 8.53
N LYS A 131 2.40 4.05 7.80
CA LYS A 131 3.14 5.31 7.78
C LYS A 131 2.27 6.46 7.26
N LEU A 132 1.50 6.23 6.20
CA LEU A 132 0.50 7.20 5.71
C LEU A 132 -0.65 7.44 6.69
N SER A 133 -0.95 6.44 7.52
CA SER A 133 -1.91 6.54 8.62
C SER A 133 -1.32 7.18 9.89
N TYR A 134 -0.11 7.73 9.82
CA TYR A 134 0.62 8.37 10.93
C TYR A 134 0.88 7.47 12.14
N TRP A 135 1.05 6.17 11.92
CA TRP A 135 1.49 5.29 12.98
C TRP A 135 2.94 5.60 13.38
N SER A 136 3.26 5.41 14.65
CA SER A 136 4.64 5.52 15.11
C SER A 136 5.50 4.42 14.46
N THR A 137 6.76 4.73 14.14
CA THR A 137 7.70 3.76 13.57
C THR A 137 7.81 2.49 14.42
N VAL A 138 7.73 2.62 15.76
CA VAL A 138 7.74 1.48 16.69
C VAL A 138 6.53 0.58 16.48
N SER A 139 5.32 1.15 16.37
CA SER A 139 4.08 0.41 16.13
C SER A 139 4.11 -0.29 14.76
N ILE A 140 4.63 0.39 13.74
CA ILE A 140 4.77 -0.18 12.39
C ILE A 140 5.67 -1.41 12.42
N PHE A 141 6.83 -1.33 13.06
CA PHE A 141 7.74 -2.47 13.15
C PHE A 141 7.21 -3.61 14.02
N ASN A 142 6.44 -3.30 15.07
CA ASN A 142 5.79 -4.33 15.88
C ASN A 142 4.76 -5.14 15.06
N GLU A 143 3.93 -4.47 14.26
CA GLU A 143 3.02 -5.14 13.32
C GLU A 143 3.80 -5.91 12.26
N PHE A 144 4.86 -5.33 11.68
CA PHE A 144 5.69 -5.98 10.67
C PHE A 144 6.32 -7.29 11.17
N LEU A 145 6.83 -7.29 12.41
CA LEU A 145 7.47 -8.44 13.05
C LEU A 145 6.48 -9.52 13.50
N THR A 146 5.18 -9.22 13.54
CA THR A 146 4.15 -10.24 13.78
C THR A 146 4.08 -11.24 12.60
N TYR A 147 4.36 -10.77 11.38
CA TYR A 147 4.28 -11.58 10.16
C TYR A 147 5.66 -11.95 9.59
N ASN A 148 6.74 -11.38 10.11
CA ASN A 148 8.11 -11.65 9.66
C ASN A 148 8.99 -11.92 10.87
N SER A 149 9.77 -13.01 10.85
CA SER A 149 10.64 -13.35 11.97
C SER A 149 11.77 -12.33 12.24
N SER A 150 12.09 -11.49 11.25
CA SER A 150 13.11 -10.44 11.39
C SER A 150 12.93 -9.36 10.34
N ILE A 151 13.38 -8.15 10.67
CA ILE A 151 13.51 -7.02 9.75
C ILE A 151 14.99 -6.77 9.46
N ASN A 152 15.35 -6.66 8.19
CA ASN A 152 16.71 -6.35 7.77
C ASN A 152 16.93 -4.83 7.65
N ILE A 153 18.19 -4.39 7.52
CA ILE A 153 18.52 -2.95 7.47
C ILE A 153 17.95 -2.24 6.22
N HIS A 154 17.87 -2.95 5.09
CA HIS A 154 17.33 -2.41 3.84
C HIS A 154 15.80 -2.27 3.90
N GLU A 155 15.10 -3.25 4.46
CA GLU A 155 13.65 -3.22 4.72
C GLU A 155 13.31 -2.10 5.69
N ARG A 156 14.09 -1.96 6.77
CA ARG A 156 13.95 -0.87 7.74
C ARG A 156 14.14 0.49 7.07
N GLY A 157 15.24 0.65 6.34
CA GLY A 157 15.55 1.88 5.61
C GLY A 157 14.50 2.21 4.55
N PHE A 158 13.92 1.20 3.89
CA PHE A 158 12.83 1.39 2.94
C PHE A 158 11.58 1.95 3.61
N ILE A 159 11.14 1.37 4.73
CA ILE A 159 9.97 1.86 5.48
C ILE A 159 10.24 3.28 6.03
N GLU A 160 11.40 3.51 6.65
CA GLU A 160 11.76 4.80 7.27
C GLU A 160 11.90 5.92 6.22
N ASN A 161 12.48 5.64 5.06
CA ASN A 161 12.70 6.62 4.00
C ASN A 161 11.58 6.69 2.96
N PHE A 162 10.55 5.84 3.07
CA PHE A 162 9.42 5.84 2.14
C PHE A 162 8.80 7.24 2.01
N ASN A 163 8.79 7.79 0.80
CA ASN A 163 8.21 9.09 0.54
C ASN A 163 6.69 9.00 0.63
N ILE A 164 6.17 9.75 1.59
CA ILE A 164 4.76 9.89 1.94
C ILE A 164 4.03 10.92 1.08
N GLN A 165 4.74 11.55 0.13
CA GLN A 165 4.14 12.40 -0.88
C GLN A 165 3.81 11.59 -2.12
N ILE A 166 2.53 11.31 -2.36
CA ILE A 166 2.08 10.44 -3.45
C ILE A 166 0.97 11.15 -4.21
N ASP A 167 1.15 11.30 -5.51
CA ASP A 167 0.11 11.91 -6.35
C ASP A 167 -1.04 10.92 -6.56
N ILE A 168 -2.26 11.36 -6.28
CA ILE A 168 -3.47 10.58 -6.51
C ILE A 168 -4.22 11.24 -7.64
N ARG A 169 -4.46 10.47 -8.70
CA ARG A 169 -5.27 10.91 -9.83
C ARG A 169 -6.67 10.32 -9.67
N ASP A 170 -7.68 11.06 -10.09
CA ASP A 170 -9.04 10.55 -10.27
C ASP A 170 -9.76 10.04 -9.01
N LEU A 171 -9.38 10.50 -7.80
CA LEU A 171 -10.10 10.22 -6.56
C LEU A 171 -10.84 11.45 -6.04
N ASP A 172 -12.15 11.34 -5.87
CA ASP A 172 -12.95 12.32 -5.15
C ASP A 172 -12.68 12.21 -3.63
N MET A 173 -12.50 13.34 -2.96
CA MET A 173 -12.27 13.43 -1.51
C MET A 173 -13.34 12.70 -0.70
N LYS A 174 -14.57 12.66 -1.19
CA LYS A 174 -15.67 11.94 -0.51
C LYS A 174 -15.48 10.44 -0.50
N ASP A 175 -14.77 9.90 -1.49
CA ASP A 175 -14.58 8.47 -1.71
C ASP A 175 -13.27 7.95 -1.10
N LYS A 176 -12.47 8.83 -0.53
CA LYS A 176 -11.29 8.50 0.25
C LYS A 176 -11.64 7.71 1.52
N VAL A 177 -10.82 6.70 1.85
CA VAL A 177 -10.89 6.00 3.13
C VAL A 177 -10.64 6.92 4.33
N SER A 178 -11.40 6.70 5.42
CA SER A 178 -11.38 7.54 6.62
C SER A 178 -10.14 7.33 7.50
N TRP A 179 -9.54 6.14 7.47
CA TRP A 179 -8.39 5.79 8.31
C TRP A 179 -7.06 6.36 7.81
N MET A 180 -7.02 6.89 6.57
CA MET A 180 -5.86 7.62 6.07
C MET A 180 -6.00 9.11 6.38
N ILE A 181 -5.14 9.65 7.24
CA ILE A 181 -5.04 11.08 7.47
C ILE A 181 -4.24 11.67 6.30
N VAL A 182 -4.78 12.68 5.62
CA VAL A 182 -4.10 13.33 4.48
C VAL A 182 -4.36 14.81 4.56
N ARG A 183 -3.30 15.62 4.45
CA ARG A 183 -3.45 17.04 4.12
C ARG A 183 -3.59 17.12 2.61
N ALA A 184 -4.83 17.28 2.13
CA ALA A 184 -5.05 17.62 0.73
C ALA A 184 -4.61 19.08 0.54
N ASN A 185 -3.60 19.30 -0.31
CA ASN A 185 -3.43 20.60 -0.93
C ASN A 185 -4.09 20.48 -2.31
N GLU A 186 -5.14 21.26 -2.54
CA GLU A 186 -5.63 21.48 -3.89
C GLU A 186 -4.55 22.21 -4.67
N VAL A 187 -3.81 21.49 -5.52
CA VAL A 187 -2.92 22.13 -6.48
C VAL A 187 -3.81 22.69 -7.59
N SER A 188 -4.32 23.90 -7.37
CA SER A 188 -4.88 24.69 -8.47
C SER A 188 -3.72 25.13 -9.37
N GLU A 189 -3.76 24.73 -10.64
CA GLU A 189 -2.79 25.09 -11.70
C GLU A 189 -2.68 26.61 -11.99
N SER A 190 -3.25 27.49 -11.16
CA SER A 190 -3.42 28.92 -11.47
C SER A 190 -2.43 29.87 -10.79
N LYS A 191 -1.36 29.42 -10.12
CA LYS A 191 -0.43 30.32 -9.38
C LYS A 191 1.02 30.36 -9.86
N GLN A 192 1.27 30.25 -11.18
CA GLN A 192 2.60 30.52 -11.76
C GLN A 192 2.70 31.79 -12.63
N LYS A 193 1.67 32.65 -12.70
CA LYS A 193 1.76 33.90 -13.49
C LYS A 193 1.72 35.23 -12.72
N GLU A 194 1.65 35.22 -11.39
CA GLU A 194 1.48 36.46 -10.61
C GLU A 194 2.63 36.83 -9.68
N ALA A 195 3.73 36.07 -9.68
CA ALA A 195 4.90 36.34 -8.82
C ALA A 195 5.90 37.37 -9.41
N ALA A 196 5.54 38.03 -10.51
CA ALA A 196 6.38 39.02 -11.20
C ALA A 196 5.74 40.41 -11.23
N SER A 197 5.08 40.86 -10.16
CA SER A 197 5.00 42.31 -9.89
C SER A 197 4.58 42.60 -8.44
N LEU A 198 5.23 43.64 -7.89
CA LEU A 198 4.81 44.45 -6.74
C LEU A 198 5.25 44.00 -5.34
N ASN A 199 6.41 44.56 -5.01
CA ASN A 199 6.98 44.75 -3.68
C ASN A 199 6.29 45.95 -2.99
N LYS A 200 5.72 45.78 -1.78
CA LYS A 200 5.60 46.82 -0.71
C LYS A 200 5.03 46.22 0.59
N LYS A 201 5.77 46.39 1.69
CA LYS A 201 5.39 46.20 3.12
C LYS A 201 5.01 47.59 3.73
N PRO A 202 4.55 47.77 5.01
CA PRO A 202 4.49 46.82 6.16
C PRO A 202 3.22 46.89 7.08
N ASN A 203 3.26 46.07 8.16
CA ASN A 203 2.44 46.01 9.42
C ASN A 203 1.06 45.33 9.34
N THR A 204 0.64 44.43 10.25
CA THR A 204 0.88 44.33 11.71
C THR A 204 0.68 42.88 12.20
N ALA A 205 1.22 42.58 13.38
CA ALA A 205 1.49 41.25 13.92
C ALA A 205 0.29 40.30 14.16
N MET A 206 0.47 39.03 13.79
CA MET A 206 0.03 37.89 14.59
C MET A 206 1.22 36.95 14.78
N LYS A 207 1.52 36.63 16.04
CA LYS A 207 2.65 35.80 16.46
C LYS A 207 2.55 34.40 15.87
N ASN A 208 3.62 33.98 15.21
CA ASN A 208 3.90 32.57 14.88
C ASN A 208 3.79 31.71 16.13
N ILE A 209 2.93 30.70 16.09
CA ILE A 209 3.15 29.47 16.83
C ILE A 209 3.96 28.58 15.88
N GLY A 210 5.13 28.14 16.38
CA GLY A 210 6.22 27.56 15.62
C GLY A 210 5.81 26.48 14.63
N GLY A 211 6.50 26.47 13.49
CA GLY A 211 6.34 25.50 12.44
C GLY A 211 6.43 24.08 12.97
N PHE A 212 5.42 23.27 12.64
CA PHE A 212 5.57 21.83 12.68
C PHE A 212 6.63 21.43 11.65
N PRO A 213 7.63 20.60 12.00
CA PRO A 213 8.65 20.16 11.07
C PRO A 213 8.00 19.45 9.88
N GLY A 214 8.44 19.80 8.68
CA GLY A 214 7.82 19.44 7.39
C GLY A 214 7.89 17.94 7.04
N MET A 215 7.19 17.09 7.81
CA MET A 215 7.17 15.64 7.64
C MET A 215 5.75 15.07 7.52
N LEU A 216 4.79 15.86 7.07
CA LEU A 216 3.42 15.37 6.84
C LEU A 216 3.31 14.74 5.44
N PRO A 217 2.78 13.50 5.32
CA PRO A 217 2.30 12.92 4.08
C PRO A 217 1.55 13.93 3.20
N ARG A 218 1.99 14.12 1.96
CA ARG A 218 1.36 15.04 1.00
C ARG A 218 0.81 14.26 -0.18
N LEU A 219 -0.47 13.94 -0.17
CA LEU A 219 -1.07 13.38 -1.38
C LEU A 219 -1.56 14.54 -2.24
N ASN A 220 -0.99 14.72 -3.43
CA ASN A 220 -1.47 15.76 -4.35
C ASN A 220 -2.57 15.16 -5.22
N PHE A 221 -3.78 15.69 -5.09
CA PHE A 221 -4.92 15.23 -5.86
C PHE A 221 -5.07 16.09 -7.12
N HIS A 222 -5.06 15.45 -8.28
CA HIS A 222 -5.34 16.11 -9.54
C HIS A 222 -6.78 15.78 -9.92
N GLY A 223 -7.71 16.71 -9.63
CA GLY A 223 -9.12 16.54 -9.97
C GLY A 223 -9.38 16.75 -11.46
N VAL A 224 -10.25 15.93 -12.04
CA VAL A 224 -10.83 16.15 -13.38
C VAL A 224 -11.88 17.26 -13.26
N LYS A 225 -11.72 18.32 -14.05
CA LYS A 225 -12.75 19.36 -14.17
C LYS A 225 -14.02 18.72 -14.73
N SER A 226 -15.13 18.92 -14.01
CA SER A 226 -16.48 18.72 -14.54
C SER A 226 -16.71 19.46 -15.85
#